data_AF-A0A6L7XES7-F1
#
_entry.id   AF-A0A6L7XES7-F1
#
_cell.length_a   1.000
_cell.length_b   1.000
_cell.length_c   1.000
_cell.angle_alpha   90.00
_cell.angle_beta   90.00
_cell.angle_gamma   90.00
#
_symmetry.space_group_name_H-M   'P 1'
#
loop_
_entity.id
_entity.type
_entity.pdbx_description
1 polymer ?
#
loop_
_entity_poly.entity_id
_entity_poly.type
_entity_poly.pdbx_seq_one_letter_code
_entity_poly.pdbx_strand_id
1 'polypeptide(L)'
;LDAEGRGYCVEAMPSARPVQPLETEPLVHTNHVTDAEALALESERDGELMANSRRRLELAESLLSDTGGPVDPDRLMEITREPTAICRWPDAKYRVESSGAVIMRPRTGDLWACWGQPAENDYEHFSLTPVAIGHV
;
A
#
# COMPACT_ATOMS: atom_id res chain seq x y z
N LEU A 1 4.96 -1.64 -9.83
CA LEU A 1 6.43 -1.65 -9.63
C LEU A 1 6.97 -2.92 -10.28
N ASP A 2 7.98 -2.82 -11.13
CA ASP A 2 8.68 -3.98 -11.70
C ASP A 2 10.05 -4.23 -11.03
N ALA A 3 10.78 -5.24 -11.50
CA ALA A 3 12.10 -5.63 -10.98
C ALA A 3 13.18 -4.55 -11.19
N GLU A 4 13.00 -3.69 -12.18
CA GLU A 4 13.87 -2.56 -12.47
C GLU A 4 13.59 -1.35 -11.58
N GLY A 5 12.46 -1.35 -10.86
CA GLY A 5 12.05 -0.25 -9.98
C GLY A 5 11.09 0.74 -10.65
N ARG A 6 10.54 0.44 -11.83
CA ARG A 6 9.54 1.29 -12.49
C ARG A 6 8.16 1.03 -11.91
N GLY A 7 7.55 2.07 -11.33
CA GLY A 7 6.22 2.02 -10.72
C GLY A 7 5.30 3.10 -11.27
N TYR A 8 4.00 2.89 -11.13
CA TYR A 8 2.98 3.87 -11.53
C TYR A 8 1.81 3.80 -10.54
N CYS A 9 1.30 4.97 -10.15
CA CYS A 9 -0.05 5.11 -9.60
C CYS A 9 -1.00 5.48 -10.74
N VAL A 10 -2.15 4.81 -10.82
CA VAL A 10 -3.15 5.05 -11.86
C VAL A 10 -4.51 5.20 -11.20
N GLU A 11 -5.07 6.40 -11.28
CA GLU A 11 -6.44 6.66 -10.83
C GLU A 11 -7.37 6.60 -12.04
N ALA A 12 -8.00 5.45 -12.26
CA ALA A 12 -8.78 5.20 -13.45
C ALA A 12 -10.27 5.51 -13.24
N MET A 13 -10.75 6.54 -13.95
CA MET A 13 -12.15 6.91 -14.07
C MET A 13 -12.68 6.52 -15.46
N PRO A 14 -14.02 6.48 -15.69
CA PRO A 14 -14.56 6.20 -17.03
C PRO A 14 -14.07 7.17 -18.12
N SER A 15 -13.83 8.43 -17.77
CA SER A 15 -13.47 9.51 -18.71
C SER A 15 -12.11 10.18 -18.44
N ALA A 16 -11.38 9.78 -17.40
CA ALA A 16 -10.04 10.27 -17.11
C ALA A 16 -9.17 9.13 -16.58
N ARG A 17 -7.87 9.18 -16.85
CA ARG A 17 -6.90 8.21 -16.37
C ARG A 17 -5.55 8.87 -16.13
N PRO A 18 -5.45 9.77 -15.15
CA PRO A 18 -4.16 10.28 -14.73
C PRO A 18 -3.23 9.13 -14.31
N VAL A 19 -1.96 9.29 -14.67
CA VAL A 19 -0.88 8.33 -14.42
C VAL A 19 0.28 9.08 -13.80
N GLN A 20 0.64 8.70 -12.57
CA GLN A 20 1.81 9.25 -11.88
C GLN A 20 2.93 8.21 -11.87
N PRO A 21 4.09 8.47 -12.52
CA PRO A 21 5.25 7.59 -12.41
C PRO A 21 5.86 7.67 -11.01
N LEU A 22 6.43 6.54 -10.55
CA LEU A 22 7.28 6.50 -9.36
C LEU A 22 8.64 7.10 -9.71
N GLU A 23 9.03 8.13 -8.96
CA GLU A 23 10.31 8.82 -9.10
C GLU A 23 11.18 8.58 -7.85
N THR A 24 11.88 9.60 -7.35
CA THR A 24 12.72 9.49 -6.14
C THR A 24 11.90 9.37 -4.85
N GLU A 25 10.71 9.96 -4.83
CA GLU A 25 9.82 9.93 -3.67
C GLU A 25 8.86 8.73 -3.75
N PRO A 26 8.52 8.11 -2.60
CA PRO A 26 7.53 7.04 -2.57
C PRO A 26 6.16 7.50 -3.11
N LEU A 27 5.48 6.60 -3.81
CA LEU A 27 4.06 6.77 -4.12
C LEU A 27 3.21 6.12 -3.02
N VAL A 28 2.31 6.90 -2.44
CA VAL A 28 1.33 6.45 -1.46
C VAL A 28 -0.07 6.71 -2.02
N HIS A 29 -0.96 5.75 -1.86
CA HIS A 29 -2.34 5.89 -2.31
C HIS A 29 -3.29 5.22 -1.34
N THR A 30 -4.50 5.78 -1.19
CA THR A 30 -5.53 5.22 -0.33
C THR A 30 -6.80 4.95 -1.12
N ASN A 31 -7.96 5.40 -0.66
CA ASN A 31 -9.22 5.14 -1.37
C ASN A 31 -9.84 6.40 -1.92
N HIS A 32 -9.17 7.54 -1.83
CA HIS A 32 -9.65 8.78 -2.42
C HIS A 32 -8.74 9.22 -3.55
N VAL A 33 -9.28 10.07 -4.41
CA VAL A 33 -8.55 10.67 -5.51
C VAL A 33 -7.55 11.69 -5.01
N THR A 34 -6.37 11.68 -5.61
CA THR A 34 -5.26 12.59 -5.35
C THR A 34 -4.89 13.42 -6.58
N ASP A 35 -5.21 12.95 -7.78
CA ASP A 35 -4.97 13.69 -9.02
C ASP A 35 -6.11 14.68 -9.32
N ALA A 36 -5.74 15.90 -9.74
CA ALA A 36 -6.68 16.96 -10.04
C ALA A 36 -7.63 16.65 -11.20
N GLU A 37 -7.18 15.90 -12.21
CA GLU A 37 -8.01 15.51 -13.36
C GLU A 37 -9.11 14.51 -12.97
N ALA A 38 -8.82 13.65 -11.99
CA ALA A 38 -9.77 12.67 -11.49
C ALA A 38 -10.69 13.24 -10.39
N LEU A 39 -10.32 14.34 -9.73
CA LEU A 39 -11.03 14.84 -8.55
C LEU A 39 -12.48 15.20 -8.85
N ALA A 40 -12.74 15.79 -10.01
CA ALA A 40 -14.09 16.14 -10.47
C ALA A 40 -14.97 14.91 -10.79
N LEU A 41 -14.37 13.73 -10.88
CA LEU A 41 -15.03 12.46 -11.21
C LEU A 41 -15.14 11.53 -9.98
N GLU A 42 -14.60 11.95 -8.83
CA GLU A 42 -14.72 11.20 -7.58
C GLU A 42 -16.20 11.15 -7.15
N SER A 43 -16.72 9.94 -6.93
CA SER A 43 -18.07 9.75 -6.42
C SER A 43 -18.19 10.26 -4.98
N GLU A 44 -19.36 10.79 -4.62
CA GLU A 44 -19.65 11.14 -3.23
C GLU A 44 -19.50 9.93 -2.29
N ARG A 45 -18.88 10.17 -1.13
CA ARG A 45 -18.66 9.17 -0.07
C ARG A 45 -18.96 9.78 1.29
N ASP A 46 -19.29 8.93 2.26
CA ASP A 46 -19.45 9.34 3.66
C ASP A 46 -18.19 10.09 4.15
N GLY A 47 -18.42 11.22 4.81
CA GLY A 47 -17.35 12.12 5.26
C GLY A 47 -16.36 11.48 6.24
N GLU A 48 -16.78 10.51 7.05
CA GLU A 48 -15.88 9.77 7.95
C GLU A 48 -14.96 8.83 7.18
N LEU A 49 -15.47 8.18 6.12
CA LEU A 49 -14.64 7.35 5.25
C LEU A 49 -13.63 8.19 4.48
N MET A 50 -14.03 9.39 4.03
CA MET A 50 -13.12 10.35 3.40
C MET A 50 -12.05 10.83 4.38
N ALA A 51 -12.43 11.21 5.60
CA ALA A 51 -11.50 11.63 6.63
C ALA A 51 -10.51 10.52 7.01
N ASN A 52 -10.97 9.26 7.11
CA ASN A 52 -10.10 8.11 7.33
C ASN A 52 -9.12 7.88 6.15
N SER A 53 -9.61 7.97 4.91
CA SER A 53 -8.80 7.82 3.70
C SER A 53 -7.66 8.84 3.64
N ARG A 54 -7.95 10.10 3.98
CA ARG A 54 -6.96 11.19 4.06
C ARG A 54 -5.96 10.97 5.20
N ARG A 55 -6.43 10.62 6.41
CA ARG A 55 -5.55 10.33 7.54
C ARG A 55 -4.55 9.21 7.24
N ARG A 56 -5.00 8.14 6.57
CA ARG A 56 -4.11 7.04 6.16
C ARG A 56 -3.04 7.50 5.17
N LEU A 57 -3.40 8.38 4.23
CA LEU A 57 -2.46 8.92 3.25
C LEU A 57 -1.40 9.77 3.97
N GLU A 58 -1.84 10.76 4.74
CA GLU A 58 -0.96 11.68 5.49
C GLU A 58 -0.01 10.92 6.43
N LEU A 59 -0.53 9.92 7.16
CA LEU A 59 0.29 9.14 8.07
C LEU A 59 1.31 8.26 7.33
N ALA A 60 0.90 7.58 6.26
CA ALA A 60 1.82 6.74 5.49
C ALA A 60 2.91 7.57 4.80
N GLU A 61 2.57 8.75 4.26
CA GLU A 61 3.54 9.70 3.72
C GLU A 61 4.54 10.16 4.80
N SER A 62 4.04 10.51 5.99
CA SER A 62 4.89 10.90 7.12
C SER A 62 5.84 9.77 7.52
N LEU A 63 5.32 8.54 7.71
CA LEU A 63 6.13 7.39 8.11
C LEU A 63 7.18 7.01 7.05
N LEU A 64 6.91 7.27 5.78
CA LEU A 64 7.85 7.05 4.68
C LEU A 64 8.89 8.18 4.54
N SER A 65 8.56 9.40 4.95
CA SER A 65 9.47 10.55 4.90
C SER A 65 10.41 10.65 6.11
N ASP A 66 10.02 10.13 7.27
CA ASP A 66 10.57 10.47 8.59
C ASP A 66 11.80 9.66 9.07
N THR A 67 12.68 9.15 8.19
CA THR A 67 13.78 8.27 8.69
C THR A 67 15.18 8.47 8.12
N GLY A 68 15.35 9.17 6.99
CA GLY A 68 16.68 9.32 6.35
C GLY A 68 17.37 8.00 5.96
N GLY A 69 16.69 6.86 6.12
CA GLY A 69 17.16 5.51 5.84
C GLY A 69 16.37 4.85 4.70
N PRO A 70 16.86 3.71 4.19
CA PRO A 70 16.21 3.01 3.09
C PRO A 70 14.78 2.56 3.46
N VAL A 71 13.94 2.36 2.45
CA VAL A 71 12.67 1.64 2.60
C VAL A 71 12.97 0.15 2.46
N ASP A 72 13.02 -0.55 3.59
CA ASP A 72 13.24 -1.99 3.66
C ASP A 72 11.97 -2.75 4.08
N PRO A 73 11.93 -4.09 3.99
CA PRO A 73 10.75 -4.88 4.31
C PRO A 73 10.31 -4.71 5.76
N ASP A 74 11.23 -4.72 6.72
CA ASP A 74 10.89 -4.62 8.15
C ASP A 74 10.19 -3.29 8.44
N ARG A 75 10.68 -2.18 7.87
CA ARG A 75 10.03 -0.89 7.95
C ARG A 75 8.63 -0.90 7.33
N LEU A 76 8.46 -1.52 6.16
CA LEU A 76 7.14 -1.63 5.54
C LEU A 76 6.19 -2.49 6.39
N MET A 77 6.67 -3.53 7.07
CA MET A 77 5.88 -4.32 8.03
C MET A 77 5.39 -3.44 9.17
N GLU A 78 6.27 -2.63 9.76
CA GLU A 78 5.87 -1.71 10.83
C GLU A 78 4.85 -0.66 10.38
N ILE A 79 5.01 -0.10 9.17
CA ILE A 79 4.02 0.84 8.61
C ILE A 79 2.65 0.16 8.47
N THR A 80 2.61 -1.06 7.94
CA THR A 80 1.35 -1.80 7.80
C THR A 80 0.74 -2.27 9.11
N ARG A 81 1.54 -2.34 10.20
CA ARG A 81 1.09 -2.66 11.57
C ARG A 81 0.49 -1.48 12.30
N GLU A 82 0.74 -0.26 11.84
CA GLU A 82 0.29 0.98 12.48
C GLU A 82 -1.24 0.92 12.74
N PRO A 83 -1.70 0.88 14.00
CA PRO A 83 -3.08 0.52 14.34
C PRO A 83 -4.05 1.71 14.39
N THR A 84 -3.56 2.95 14.35
CA THR A 84 -4.40 4.14 14.52
C THR A 84 -5.09 4.58 13.23
N ALA A 85 -4.50 4.27 12.07
CA ALA A 85 -5.10 4.55 10.77
C ALA A 85 -4.89 3.43 9.75
N ILE A 86 -3.70 2.84 9.63
CA ILE A 86 -3.34 1.97 8.49
C ILE A 86 -3.89 0.55 8.66
N CYS A 87 -3.54 -0.14 9.74
CA CYS A 87 -4.10 -1.43 10.12
C CYS A 87 -5.49 -1.21 10.72
N ARG A 88 -6.52 -1.38 9.89
CA ARG A 88 -7.89 -1.04 10.27
C ARG A 88 -8.53 -2.14 11.10
N TRP A 89 -9.14 -1.74 12.20
CA TRP A 89 -10.04 -2.57 13.01
C TRP A 89 -11.50 -2.38 12.59
N PRO A 90 -12.34 -3.42 12.71
CA PRO A 90 -13.75 -3.30 12.37
C PRO A 90 -14.46 -2.40 13.37
N ASP A 91 -15.19 -1.41 12.86
CA ASP A 91 -16.10 -0.60 13.65
C ASP A 91 -17.56 -1.06 13.44
N ALA A 92 -18.45 -0.66 14.36
CA ALA A 92 -19.85 -1.09 14.32
C ALA A 92 -20.62 -0.55 13.10
N LYS A 93 -20.21 0.59 12.54
CA LYS A 93 -20.90 1.29 11.44
C LYS A 93 -20.54 0.68 10.08
N TYR A 94 -19.25 0.50 9.81
CA TYR A 94 -18.74 0.08 8.51
C TYR A 94 -18.30 -1.37 8.46
N ARG A 95 -17.89 -1.97 9.59
CA ARG A 95 -17.43 -3.37 9.67
C ARG A 95 -16.35 -3.73 8.64
N VAL A 96 -15.47 -2.79 8.35
CA VAL A 96 -14.31 -3.00 7.46
C VAL A 96 -13.06 -3.09 8.31
N GLU A 97 -12.23 -4.08 8.00
CA GLU A 97 -10.96 -4.32 8.67
C GLU A 97 -9.86 -4.65 7.66
N SER A 98 -8.61 -4.54 8.09
CA SER A 98 -7.47 -5.08 7.34
C SER A 98 -7.51 -6.61 7.40
N SER A 99 -7.62 -7.25 6.24
CA SER A 99 -7.67 -8.71 6.13
C SER A 99 -6.31 -9.36 5.83
N GLY A 100 -5.30 -8.54 5.59
CA GLY A 100 -3.95 -8.98 5.27
C GLY A 100 -3.08 -7.82 4.81
N ALA A 101 -1.81 -8.11 4.59
CA ALA A 101 -0.87 -7.19 3.97
C ALA A 101 0.19 -7.97 3.18
N VAL A 102 0.76 -7.32 2.17
CA VAL A 102 1.81 -7.89 1.32
C VAL A 102 2.92 -6.86 1.11
N ILE A 103 4.15 -7.31 1.28
CA ILE A 103 5.36 -6.56 0.97
C ILE A 103 6.14 -7.35 -0.06
N MET A 104 6.60 -6.69 -1.11
CA MET A 104 7.34 -7.32 -2.20
C MET A 104 8.65 -6.61 -2.43
N ARG A 105 9.69 -7.39 -2.75
CA ARG A 105 10.94 -6.91 -3.33
C ARG A 105 11.06 -7.47 -4.75
N PRO A 106 10.50 -6.78 -5.76
CA PRO A 106 10.34 -7.34 -7.10
C PRO A 106 11.64 -7.83 -7.74
N ARG A 107 12.76 -7.15 -7.49
CA ARG A 107 14.07 -7.51 -8.06
C ARG A 107 14.56 -8.89 -7.63
N THR A 108 14.30 -9.30 -6.39
CA THR A 108 14.75 -10.57 -5.84
C THR A 108 13.67 -11.63 -5.85
N GLY A 109 12.42 -11.26 -6.14
CA GLY A 109 11.28 -12.17 -6.03
C GLY A 109 10.90 -12.51 -4.59
N ASP A 110 11.41 -11.77 -3.60
CA ASP A 110 10.99 -11.94 -2.21
C ASP A 110 9.61 -11.31 -1.97
N LEU A 111 8.78 -12.02 -1.23
CA LEU A 111 7.45 -11.59 -0.84
C LEU A 111 7.23 -11.93 0.64
N TRP A 112 6.67 -11.00 1.40
CA TRP A 112 6.20 -11.23 2.76
C TRP A 112 4.70 -11.02 2.79
N ALA A 113 3.95 -11.99 3.30
CA ALA A 113 2.50 -11.90 3.43
C ALA A 113 2.07 -12.10 4.88
N CYS A 114 1.12 -11.29 5.30
CA CYS A 114 0.43 -11.42 6.57
C CYS A 114 -1.03 -11.76 6.29
N TRP A 115 -1.55 -12.80 6.93
CA TRP A 115 -2.97 -13.14 6.93
C TRP A 115 -3.65 -12.52 8.15
N GLY A 116 -4.78 -11.84 7.96
CA GLY A 116 -5.46 -11.10 9.02
C GLY A 116 -4.85 -9.71 9.26
N GLN A 117 -5.15 -9.13 10.42
CA GLN A 117 -4.72 -7.77 10.77
C GLN A 117 -3.21 -7.76 11.06
N PRO A 118 -2.38 -6.99 10.31
CA PRO A 118 -0.94 -6.98 10.52
C PRO A 118 -0.49 -6.64 11.94
N ALA A 119 -1.24 -5.77 12.65
CA ALA A 119 -0.95 -5.40 14.03
C ALA A 119 -0.92 -6.59 15.01
N GLU A 120 -1.61 -7.68 14.69
CA GLU A 120 -1.80 -8.85 15.55
C GLU A 120 -1.20 -10.14 14.97
N ASN A 121 -0.59 -10.07 13.79
CA ASN A 121 -0.17 -11.26 13.05
C ASN A 121 1.26 -11.11 12.50
N ASP A 122 1.87 -12.25 12.24
CA ASP A 122 3.21 -12.34 11.69
C ASP A 122 3.21 -12.37 10.16
N TYR A 123 4.33 -11.94 9.61
CA TYR A 123 4.63 -12.05 8.19
C TYR A 123 5.34 -13.37 7.90
N GLU A 124 4.82 -14.12 6.93
CA GLU A 124 5.50 -15.27 6.34
C GLU A 124 6.29 -14.82 5.10
N HIS A 125 7.54 -15.26 4.99
CA HIS A 125 8.42 -14.97 3.85
C HIS A 125 8.34 -16.07 2.79
N PHE A 126 8.19 -15.66 1.54
CA PHE A 126 8.15 -16.49 0.34
C PHE A 126 9.21 -16.01 -0.65
N SER A 127 9.83 -16.94 -1.37
CA SER A 127 10.66 -16.63 -2.53
C SER A 127 9.99 -17.17 -3.79
N LEU A 128 9.76 -16.28 -4.76
CA LEU A 128 9.15 -16.58 -6.05
C LEU A 128 10.19 -16.87 -7.14
N THR A 129 11.47 -16.90 -6.78
CA THR A 129 12.53 -17.32 -7.71
C THR A 129 12.30 -18.78 -8.08
N PRO A 130 12.20 -19.14 -9.38
CA PRO A 130 12.06 -20.53 -9.76
C PRO A 130 13.20 -21.35 -9.15
N VAL A 131 12.87 -22.40 -8.39
CA VAL A 131 13.84 -23.44 -8.07
C VAL A 131 14.38 -23.93 -9.40
N ALA A 132 15.68 -23.82 -9.63
CA ALA A 132 16.31 -24.36 -10.82
C ALA A 132 15.87 -25.82 -10.95
N ILE A 133 15.09 -26.12 -11.98
CA ILE A 133 14.64 -27.48 -12.26
C ILE A 133 15.92 -28.21 -12.64
N GLY A 134 16.50 -28.96 -11.70
CA GLY A 134 17.66 -29.78 -11.97
C GLY A 134 17.31 -30.74 -13.09
N HIS A 135 17.98 -30.60 -14.23
CA HIS A 135 17.92 -31.60 -15.29
C HIS A 135 18.46 -32.90 -14.71
N VAL A 136 17.58 -33.89 -14.53
CA VAL A 136 17.93 -35.30 -14.35
C VAL A 136 18.15 -35.91 -15.72
#